data_AF-A0A6A3A2I3-F1
#
_entry.id   AF-A0A6A3A2I3-F1
#
_cell.length_a   1.000
_cell.length_b   1.000
_cell.length_c   1.000
_cell.angle_alpha   90.00
_cell.angle_beta   90.00
_cell.angle_gamma   90.00
#
_symmetry.space_group_name_H-M   'P 1'
#
loop_
_entity.id
_entity.type
_entity.pdbx_description
1 polymer ?
#
loop_
_entity_poly.entity_id
_entity_poly.type
_entity_poly.pdbx_seq_one_letter_code
_entity_poly.pdbx_strand_id
1 'polypeptide(L)'
;MAEQMEERHAAAEAGTAYRKFSGKDEFPSNMFNRILAIALWLGSLHFNFFLLLFSFLFLPFSKFLMVVGFLLVFMVLPLDPHSKFGRRLSRTHLPYQHPMHVVVGKPIELKRNPKPAAEEVQEVHDQFVKALQDLFERHKAGMG
;
A
#
# COMPACT_ATOMS: atom_id res chain seq x y z
N MET A 1 -36.41 -23.64 -21.92
CA MET A 1 -35.66 -22.84 -22.93
C MET A 1 -35.12 -21.54 -22.33
N ALA A 2 -35.92 -20.80 -21.55
CA ALA A 2 -35.45 -19.63 -20.79
C ALA A 2 -34.41 -20.01 -19.70
N GLU A 3 -34.63 -21.09 -18.96
CA GLU A 3 -33.68 -21.56 -17.92
C GLU A 3 -32.29 -21.95 -18.48
N GLN A 4 -32.24 -22.54 -19.68
CA GLN A 4 -30.96 -22.85 -20.34
C GLN A 4 -30.25 -21.61 -20.88
N MET A 5 -30.97 -20.53 -21.19
CA MET A 5 -30.36 -19.26 -21.60
C MET A 5 -29.83 -18.52 -20.37
N GLU A 6 -30.53 -18.58 -19.25
CA GLU A 6 -30.07 -18.03 -17.96
C GLU A 6 -28.83 -18.77 -17.43
N GLU A 7 -28.80 -20.12 -17.50
CA GLU A 7 -27.61 -20.91 -17.17
C GLU A 7 -26.43 -20.62 -18.12
N ARG A 8 -26.67 -20.37 -19.41
CA ARG A 8 -25.60 -20.03 -20.37
C ARG A 8 -25.06 -18.62 -20.16
N HIS A 9 -25.90 -17.68 -19.73
CA HIS A 9 -25.46 -16.33 -19.34
C HIS A 9 -24.70 -16.36 -18.00
N ALA A 10 -25.14 -17.17 -17.03
CA ALA A 10 -24.42 -17.39 -15.77
C ALA A 10 -23.08 -18.13 -15.97
N ALA A 11 -23.03 -19.10 -16.89
CA ALA A 11 -21.80 -19.82 -17.25
C ALA A 11 -20.80 -18.94 -18.02
N ALA A 12 -21.28 -17.96 -18.80
CA ALA A 12 -20.44 -17.02 -19.52
C ALA A 12 -19.76 -15.99 -18.61
N GLU A 13 -20.43 -15.48 -17.57
CA GLU A 13 -19.78 -14.66 -16.52
C GLU A 13 -18.78 -15.45 -15.69
N ALA A 14 -19.04 -16.75 -15.48
CA ALA A 14 -18.13 -17.62 -14.75
C ALA A 14 -16.82 -17.89 -15.53
N GLY A 15 -16.81 -17.75 -16.85
CA GLY A 15 -15.67 -18.04 -17.73
C GLY A 15 -14.54 -16.99 -17.75
N THR A 16 -14.76 -15.80 -17.17
CA THR A 16 -13.79 -14.69 -17.20
C THR A 16 -13.40 -14.21 -15.80
N ALA A 17 -13.51 -15.07 -14.79
CA ALA A 17 -13.35 -14.76 -13.37
C ALA A 17 -11.92 -14.34 -12.95
N TYR A 18 -11.44 -13.20 -13.44
CA TYR A 18 -10.39 -12.44 -12.77
C TYR A 18 -11.06 -11.44 -11.84
N ARG A 19 -10.60 -11.38 -10.59
CA ARG A 19 -11.06 -10.36 -9.63
C ARG A 19 -10.56 -9.00 -10.11
N LYS A 20 -11.44 -8.17 -10.66
CA LYS A 20 -11.14 -6.77 -10.97
C LYS A 20 -10.94 -6.03 -9.65
N PHE A 21 -9.68 -5.86 -9.24
CA PHE A 21 -9.34 -5.08 -8.06
C PHE A 21 -9.63 -3.61 -8.33
N SER A 22 -10.70 -3.10 -7.73
CA SER A 22 -11.06 -1.69 -7.77
C SER A 22 -10.75 -1.08 -6.41
N GLY A 23 -9.64 -0.34 -6.34
CA GLY A 23 -9.19 0.25 -5.07
C GLY A 23 -10.20 1.23 -4.44
N LYS A 24 -11.18 1.74 -5.21
CA LYS A 24 -12.26 2.58 -4.70
C LYS A 24 -13.31 1.78 -3.91
N ASP A 25 -13.50 0.52 -4.27
CA ASP A 25 -14.52 -0.35 -3.68
C ASP A 25 -13.98 -1.04 -2.42
N GLU A 26 -12.69 -1.40 -2.41
CA GLU A 26 -12.01 -2.04 -1.27
C GLU A 26 -11.52 -1.03 -0.22
N PHE A 27 -11.19 0.21 -0.62
CA PHE A 27 -10.76 1.28 0.29
C PHE A 27 -11.68 2.50 0.20
N PRO A 28 -12.83 2.50 0.91
CA PRO A 28 -13.75 3.62 0.92
C PRO A 28 -13.11 4.84 1.60
N SER A 29 -12.51 5.74 0.81
CA SER A 29 -12.02 7.02 1.31
C SER A 29 -13.15 8.04 1.30
N ASN A 30 -13.43 8.67 2.45
CA ASN A 30 -14.40 9.76 2.51
C ASN A 30 -13.84 11.04 1.84
N MET A 31 -14.73 11.92 1.38
CA MET A 31 -14.34 13.19 0.75
C MET A 31 -13.53 14.09 1.69
N PHE A 32 -13.80 14.01 2.99
CA PHE A 32 -13.11 14.78 4.02
C PHE A 32 -11.62 14.43 4.11
N ASN A 33 -11.26 13.13 4.13
CA ASN A 33 -9.87 12.67 4.17
C ASN A 33 -9.13 13.11 2.90
N ARG A 34 -9.79 13.14 1.75
CA ARG A 34 -9.20 13.62 0.50
C ARG A 34 -8.91 15.12 0.55
N ILE A 35 -9.85 15.91 1.07
CA ILE A 35 -9.66 17.36 1.25
C ILE A 35 -8.55 17.62 2.27
N LEU A 36 -8.55 16.93 3.42
CA LEU A 36 -7.49 17.06 4.42
C LEU A 36 -6.12 16.67 3.87
N ALA A 37 -6.02 15.56 3.13
CA ALA A 37 -4.78 15.13 2.53
C ALA A 37 -4.23 16.18 1.55
N ILE A 38 -5.08 16.74 0.69
CA ILE A 38 -4.69 17.81 -0.23
C ILE A 38 -4.34 19.09 0.54
N ALA A 39 -5.10 19.47 1.56
CA ALA A 39 -4.84 20.66 2.35
C ALA A 39 -3.51 20.55 3.12
N LEU A 40 -3.20 19.39 3.70
CA LEU A 40 -1.93 19.14 4.37
C LEU A 40 -0.77 19.10 3.37
N TRP A 41 -0.92 18.40 2.26
CA TRP A 41 0.14 18.25 1.26
C TRP A 41 0.42 19.56 0.52
N LEU A 42 -0.63 20.17 -0.06
CA LEU A 42 -0.51 21.41 -0.82
C LEU A 42 -0.27 22.60 0.09
N GLY A 43 -0.92 22.64 1.25
CA GLY A 43 -0.75 23.72 2.23
C GLY A 43 0.67 23.74 2.79
N SER A 44 1.30 22.59 3.05
CA SER A 44 2.70 22.54 3.50
C SER A 44 3.68 23.10 2.46
N LEU A 45 3.47 22.81 1.17
CA LEU A 45 4.30 23.34 0.09
C LEU A 45 4.16 24.87 -0.03
N HIS A 46 2.93 25.39 -0.01
CA HIS A 46 2.69 26.82 -0.04
C HIS A 46 3.21 27.53 1.21
N PHE A 47 3.04 26.93 2.38
CA PHE A 47 3.53 27.46 3.65
C PHE A 47 5.05 27.70 3.61
N ASN A 48 5.84 26.74 3.11
CA ASN A 48 7.30 26.92 2.97
C ASN A 48 7.66 28.05 2.00
N PHE A 49 6.95 28.16 0.87
CA PHE A 49 7.14 29.27 -0.07
C PHE A 49 6.84 30.62 0.57
N PHE A 50 5.68 30.75 1.24
CA PHE A 50 5.31 31.99 1.93
C PHE A 50 6.24 32.29 3.10
N LEU A 51 6.71 31.29 3.84
CA LEU A 51 7.69 31.46 4.91
C LEU A 51 9.01 32.04 4.38
N LEU A 52 9.49 31.54 3.22
CA LEU A 52 10.68 32.07 2.56
C LEU A 52 10.47 33.49 2.03
N LEU A 53 9.35 33.74 1.34
CA LEU A 53 9.01 35.05 0.80
C LEU A 53 8.86 36.10 1.90
N PHE A 54 8.11 35.77 2.95
CA PHE A 54 7.94 36.63 4.12
C PHE A 54 9.27 36.88 4.82
N SER A 55 10.10 35.84 5.00
CA SER A 55 11.42 36.02 5.63
C SER A 55 12.35 36.89 4.81
N PHE A 56 12.30 36.79 3.48
CA PHE A 56 13.10 37.64 2.60
C PHE A 56 12.66 39.11 2.64
N LEU A 57 11.35 39.37 2.72
CA LEU A 57 10.79 40.73 2.69
C LEU A 57 10.86 41.44 4.05
N PHE A 58 10.66 40.71 5.15
CA PHE A 58 10.43 41.32 6.47
C PHE A 58 11.55 41.08 7.49
N LEU A 59 12.50 40.18 7.23
CA LEU A 59 13.61 39.91 8.13
C LEU A 59 14.95 40.44 7.56
N PRO A 60 15.89 40.86 8.42
CA PRO A 60 17.25 41.17 7.99
C PRO A 60 17.89 39.98 7.28
N PHE A 61 18.71 40.24 6.26
CA PHE A 61 19.30 39.23 5.38
C PHE A 61 19.98 38.06 6.14
N SER A 62 20.68 38.34 7.24
CA SER A 62 21.31 37.32 8.10
C SER A 62 20.28 36.33 8.69
N LYS A 63 19.12 36.81 9.13
CA LYS A 63 18.04 35.97 9.68
C LYS A 63 17.38 35.13 8.59
N PHE A 64 17.19 35.71 7.40
CA PHE A 64 16.72 34.96 6.23
C PHE A 64 17.66 33.79 5.89
N LEU A 65 18.98 34.00 5.90
CA LEU A 65 19.96 32.92 5.72
C LEU A 65 19.86 31.84 6.80
N MET A 66 19.59 32.21 8.06
CA MET A 66 19.32 31.23 9.12
C MET A 66 18.08 30.38 8.82
N VAL A 67 17.00 31.00 8.33
CA VAL A 67 15.76 30.28 7.96
C VAL A 67 16.02 29.33 6.79
N VAL A 68 16.72 29.80 5.74
CA VAL A 68 17.12 28.95 4.61
C VAL A 68 18.01 27.81 5.09
N GLY A 69 19.03 28.08 5.90
CA GLY A 69 19.91 27.06 6.45
C GLY A 69 19.15 26.03 7.28
N PHE A 70 18.19 26.46 8.09
CA PHE A 70 17.36 25.57 8.91
C PHE A 70 16.41 24.71 8.06
N LEU A 71 15.81 25.26 7.01
CA LEU A 71 15.01 24.49 6.05
C LEU A 71 15.87 23.50 5.25
N LEU A 72 17.09 23.89 4.87
CA LEU A 72 18.06 22.98 4.26
C LEU A 72 18.49 21.88 5.23
N VAL A 73 18.64 22.17 6.52
CA VAL A 73 18.86 21.15 7.53
C VAL A 73 17.71 20.15 7.49
N PHE A 74 16.43 20.57 7.51
CA PHE A 74 15.29 19.65 7.39
C PHE A 74 15.20 18.89 6.06
N MET A 75 15.66 19.49 4.96
CA MET A 75 15.74 18.82 3.66
C MET A 75 16.86 17.76 3.64
N VAL A 76 17.99 18.05 4.28
CA VAL A 76 19.14 17.13 4.45
C VAL A 76 18.89 16.13 5.57
N LEU A 77 18.00 16.46 6.51
CA LEU A 77 17.57 15.59 7.60
C LEU A 77 16.79 14.45 6.97
N PRO A 78 17.38 13.25 6.90
CA PRO A 78 16.87 12.24 6.01
C PRO A 78 15.66 11.56 6.62
N LEU A 79 14.56 11.60 5.85
CA LEU A 79 13.65 10.46 5.72
C LEU A 79 14.26 9.33 4.86
N ASP A 80 15.53 9.46 4.46
CA ASP A 80 16.28 8.42 3.76
C ASP A 80 16.59 7.26 4.73
N PRO A 81 16.03 6.06 4.48
CA PRO A 81 16.28 4.87 5.29
C PRO A 81 17.77 4.48 5.35
N HIS A 82 18.56 4.85 4.33
CA HIS A 82 19.95 4.45 4.21
C HIS A 82 20.93 5.42 4.90
N SER A 83 20.50 6.63 5.27
CA SER A 83 21.37 7.59 5.96
C SER A 83 21.58 7.26 7.44
N LYS A 84 22.85 7.07 7.85
CA LYS A 84 23.25 6.74 9.23
C LYS A 84 22.84 7.81 10.25
N PHE A 85 22.89 9.09 9.84
CA PHE A 85 22.53 10.22 10.71
C PHE A 85 21.02 10.30 10.91
N GLY A 86 20.24 10.14 9.82
CA GLY A 86 18.77 10.09 9.88
C GLY A 86 18.29 9.02 10.83
N ARG A 87 18.78 7.78 10.67
CA ARG A 87 18.45 6.66 11.57
C ARG A 87 18.75 6.93 13.05
N ARG A 88 19.81 7.71 13.35
CA ARG A 88 20.18 8.03 14.73
C ARG A 88 19.26 9.08 15.35
N LEU A 89 18.78 10.04 14.56
CA LEU A 89 17.86 11.07 15.00
C LEU A 89 16.41 10.59 15.03
N SER A 90 16.02 9.75 14.06
CA SER A 90 14.68 9.19 13.90
C SER A 90 14.46 7.91 14.74
N ARG A 91 14.93 7.88 15.99
CA ARG A 91 14.68 6.80 16.99
C ARG A 91 13.18 6.65 17.31
N THR A 92 12.41 6.33 16.29
CA THR A 92 10.97 6.16 16.29
C THR A 92 10.72 4.68 16.10
N HIS A 93 9.64 4.17 16.68
CA HIS A 93 9.21 2.77 16.56
C HIS A 93 8.69 2.43 15.14
N LEU A 94 9.06 3.20 14.12
CA LEU A 94 8.63 2.99 12.75
C LEU A 94 9.31 1.72 12.20
N PRO A 95 8.54 0.79 11.62
CA PRO A 95 9.09 -0.45 11.09
C PRO A 95 10.11 -0.17 9.98
N TYR A 96 11.22 -0.92 9.99
CA TYR A 96 12.26 -0.83 8.97
C TYR A 96 11.68 -1.14 7.59
N GLN A 97 12.02 -0.32 6.59
CA GLN A 97 11.69 -0.59 5.19
C GLN A 97 12.59 -1.72 4.68
N HIS A 98 12.11 -2.96 4.78
CA HIS A 98 12.73 -4.10 4.11
C HIS A 98 12.02 -4.36 2.77
N PRO A 99 12.75 -4.83 1.74
CA PRO A 99 12.14 -5.26 0.49
C PRO A 99 11.02 -6.27 0.76
N MET A 100 9.82 -5.98 0.27
CA MET A 100 8.68 -6.90 0.38
C MET A 100 8.70 -7.83 -0.82
N HIS A 101 9.12 -9.08 -0.61
CA HIS A 101 9.07 -10.10 -1.63
C HIS A 101 7.71 -10.81 -1.62
N VAL A 102 7.00 -10.76 -2.74
CA VAL A 102 5.72 -11.45 -2.92
C VAL A 102 5.95 -12.68 -3.78
N VAL A 103 5.64 -13.85 -3.22
CA VAL A 103 5.71 -15.14 -3.93
C VAL A 103 4.31 -15.67 -4.13
N VAL A 104 3.96 -16.02 -5.36
CA VAL A 104 2.66 -16.61 -5.70
C VAL A 104 2.84 -18.11 -5.93
N GLY A 105 1.98 -18.91 -5.30
CA GLY A 105 2.00 -20.37 -5.42
C GLY A 105 1.38 -20.88 -6.72
N LYS A 106 1.43 -22.20 -6.90
CA LYS A 106 0.71 -22.86 -7.99
C LYS A 106 -0.81 -22.66 -7.81
N PRO A 107 -1.58 -22.51 -8.91
CA PRO A 107 -3.04 -22.50 -8.84
C PRO A 107 -3.60 -23.77 -8.18
N ILE A 108 -4.70 -23.62 -7.44
CA ILE A 108 -5.46 -24.74 -6.87
C ILE A 108 -6.70 -24.92 -7.72
N GLU A 109 -6.80 -26.07 -8.39
CA GLU A 109 -7.96 -26.40 -9.23
C GLU A 109 -9.18 -26.65 -8.35
N LEU A 110 -10.28 -25.94 -8.63
CA LEU A 110 -11.53 -26.05 -7.88
C LEU A 110 -12.65 -26.55 -8.79
N LYS A 111 -13.41 -27.52 -8.29
CA LYS A 111 -14.71 -27.86 -8.88
C LYS A 111 -15.73 -26.82 -8.42
N ARG A 112 -16.42 -26.18 -9.37
CA ARG A 112 -17.46 -25.20 -9.05
C ARG A 112 -18.74 -25.92 -8.63
N ASN A 113 -19.14 -25.72 -7.39
CA ASN A 113 -20.38 -26.23 -6.82
C ASN A 113 -21.21 -25.07 -6.25
N PRO A 114 -22.45 -24.83 -6.72
CA PRO A 114 -23.28 -23.71 -6.26
C PRO A 114 -23.75 -23.84 -4.81
N LYS A 115 -23.74 -25.05 -4.23
CA LYS A 115 -24.05 -25.30 -2.80
C LYS A 115 -23.04 -26.30 -2.25
N PRO A 116 -21.82 -25.84 -1.88
CA PRO A 116 -20.76 -26.74 -1.42
C PRO A 116 -21.12 -27.36 -0.06
N ALA A 117 -20.74 -28.62 0.12
CA ALA A 117 -20.81 -29.27 1.42
C ALA A 117 -19.66 -28.78 2.32
N ALA A 118 -19.87 -28.75 3.64
CA ALA A 118 -18.83 -28.32 4.58
C ALA A 118 -17.54 -29.17 4.47
N GLU A 119 -17.68 -30.45 4.16
CA GLU A 119 -16.57 -31.39 3.96
C GLU A 119 -15.73 -31.04 2.72
N GLU A 120 -16.37 -30.70 1.60
CA GLU A 120 -15.71 -30.29 0.35
C GLU A 120 -14.92 -28.99 0.55
N VAL A 121 -15.47 -28.05 1.32
CA VAL A 121 -14.77 -26.81 1.68
C VAL A 121 -13.55 -27.09 2.56
N GLN A 122 -13.68 -27.99 3.54
CA GLN A 122 -12.59 -28.34 4.43
C GLN A 122 -11.43 -28.99 3.67
N GLU A 123 -11.71 -29.92 2.75
CA GLU A 123 -10.68 -30.58 1.95
C GLU A 123 -9.87 -29.59 1.11
N VAL A 124 -10.56 -28.66 0.42
CA VAL A 124 -9.92 -27.61 -0.35
C VAL A 124 -9.13 -26.65 0.54
N HIS A 125 -9.65 -26.31 1.73
CA HIS A 125 -8.96 -25.47 2.69
C HIS A 125 -7.65 -26.12 3.18
N ASP A 126 -7.69 -27.42 3.50
CA ASP A 126 -6.50 -28.17 3.92
C ASP A 126 -5.46 -28.24 2.79
N GLN A 127 -5.90 -28.43 1.55
CA GLN A 127 -5.05 -28.36 0.36
C GLN A 127 -4.39 -26.98 0.22
N PHE A 128 -5.14 -25.90 0.44
CA PHE A 128 -4.62 -24.53 0.41
C PHE A 128 -3.57 -24.28 1.50
N VAL A 129 -3.87 -24.66 2.75
CA VAL A 129 -2.94 -24.50 3.88
C VAL A 129 -1.65 -25.25 3.61
N LYS A 130 -1.74 -26.49 3.09
CA LYS A 130 -0.57 -27.30 2.74
C LYS A 130 0.26 -26.66 1.63
N ALA A 131 -0.37 -26.15 0.58
CA ALA A 131 0.32 -25.46 -0.52
C ALA A 131 1.00 -24.16 -0.05
N LEU A 132 0.36 -23.42 0.86
CA LEU A 132 0.90 -22.19 1.44
C LEU A 132 2.12 -22.48 2.32
N GLN A 133 2.05 -23.51 3.18
CA GLN A 133 3.18 -23.93 4.01
C GLN A 133 4.37 -24.36 3.16
N ASP A 134 4.14 -25.18 2.13
CA ASP A 134 5.20 -25.62 1.21
C ASP A 134 5.80 -24.45 0.41
N LEU A 135 4.98 -23.46 0.03
CA LEU A 135 5.47 -22.24 -0.61
C LEU A 135 6.38 -21.44 0.33
N PHE A 136 5.96 -21.28 1.59
CA PHE A 136 6.71 -20.57 2.61
C PHE A 136 8.06 -21.27 2.90
N GLU A 137 8.04 -22.58 3.16
CA GLU A 137 9.23 -23.36 3.47
C GLU A 137 10.29 -23.32 2.37
N ARG A 138 9.86 -23.35 1.10
CA ARG A 138 10.78 -23.23 -0.06
C ARG A 138 11.47 -21.86 -0.16
N HIS A 139 10.85 -20.83 0.39
CA HIS A 139 11.21 -19.44 0.14
C HIS A 139 11.74 -18.70 1.39
N LYS A 140 11.55 -19.25 2.59
CA LYS A 140 11.93 -18.62 3.87
C LYS A 140 13.44 -18.35 4.03
N ALA A 141 14.28 -19.20 3.45
CA ALA A 141 15.73 -19.10 3.62
C ALA A 141 16.41 -18.10 2.66
N GLY A 142 15.74 -17.72 1.57
CA GLY A 142 16.29 -16.84 0.54
C GLY A 142 15.83 -15.39 0.61
N MET A 143 14.95 -15.04 1.55
CA MET A 143 14.27 -13.74 1.60
C MET A 143 14.30 -13.08 2.99
N GLY A 144 15.34 -13.37 3.78
CA GLY A 144 15.61 -12.79 5.10
C GLY A 144 17.01 -12.21 5.18
#